data_AF-A0A1F8T4U3-F1
#
_entry.id   AF-A0A1F8T4U3-F1
#
_cell.length_a   1.000
_cell.length_b   1.000
_cell.length_c   1.000
_cell.angle_alpha   90.00
_cell.angle_beta   90.00
_cell.angle_gamma   90.00
#
_symmetry.space_group_name_H-M   'P 1'
#
loop_
_entity.id
_entity.type
_entity.pdbx_description
1 polymer ?
#
loop_
_entity_poly.entity_id
_entity_poly.type
_entity_poly.pdbx_seq_one_letter_code
_entity_poly.pdbx_strand_id
1 'polypeptide(L)'
;MSTFLPRIGEQVIITADLGPPAAGVALSGAQAVIRRPGGEVETVPLLVTGSHATGAWTPSVPGLHGVDVTLTATGSDGIAIERTVFLAFEAQPIGGLPAWSAMWPCAIVGSILCVAAMVWLRVRRRRRRSSAQA
;
A
#
# COMPACT_ATOMS: atom_id res chain seq x y z
N MET A 1 -6.13 -16.50 -8.84
CA MET A 1 -6.64 -15.14 -9.12
C MET A 1 -5.52 -14.16 -8.81
N SER A 2 -4.85 -13.65 -9.84
CA SER A 2 -3.72 -12.74 -9.68
C SER A 2 -4.22 -11.31 -9.46
N THR A 3 -4.19 -10.83 -8.22
CA THR A 3 -4.31 -9.40 -7.97
C THR A 3 -2.90 -8.83 -8.17
N PHE A 4 -2.60 -8.36 -9.39
CA PHE A 4 -1.23 -8.12 -9.86
C PHE A 4 -0.59 -6.81 -9.35
N LEU A 5 -1.27 -6.06 -8.50
CA LEU A 5 -0.79 -4.77 -8.00
C LEU A 5 -0.74 -4.77 -6.47
N PRO A 6 0.42 -4.50 -5.85
CA PRO A 6 0.56 -4.47 -4.41
C PRO A 6 -0.27 -3.33 -3.82
N ARG A 7 -0.75 -3.50 -2.60
CA ARG A 7 -1.36 -2.39 -1.84
C ARG A 7 -0.28 -1.64 -1.07
N ILE A 8 -0.56 -0.39 -0.69
CA ILE A 8 0.28 0.30 0.31
C ILE A 8 0.37 -0.57 1.58
N GLY A 9 1.57 -0.68 2.15
CA GLY A 9 1.86 -1.55 3.29
C GLY A 9 2.12 -3.02 2.94
N GLU A 10 1.90 -3.45 1.68
CA GLU A 10 2.23 -4.80 1.22
C GLU A 10 3.67 -4.87 0.71
N GLN A 11 4.46 -5.81 1.21
CA GLN A 11 5.86 -5.94 0.82
C GLN A 11 5.98 -6.43 -0.64
N VAL A 12 6.85 -5.76 -1.39
CA VAL A 12 7.25 -6.14 -2.74
C VAL A 12 8.65 -6.72 -2.69
N ILE A 13 8.86 -7.84 -3.38
CA ILE A 13 10.17 -8.46 -3.52
C ILE A 13 10.76 -8.04 -4.86
N ILE A 14 11.96 -7.45 -4.81
CA ILE A 14 12.74 -7.05 -5.98
C ILE A 14 13.80 -8.12 -6.18
N THR A 15 13.77 -8.77 -7.35
CA THR A 15 14.78 -9.74 -7.75
C THR A 15 15.45 -9.31 -9.03
N ALA A 16 16.73 -9.62 -9.14
CA ALA A 16 17.52 -9.32 -10.32
C ALA A 16 18.56 -10.40 -10.54
N ASP A 17 18.82 -10.73 -11.79
CA ASP A 17 19.73 -11.80 -12.17
C ASP A 17 20.60 -11.34 -13.34
N LEU A 18 21.92 -11.55 -13.24
CA LEU A 18 22.88 -11.17 -14.28
C LEU A 18 23.11 -12.30 -15.30
N GLY A 19 22.09 -13.14 -15.52
CA GLY A 19 22.12 -14.22 -16.50
C GLY A 19 22.71 -15.52 -15.92
N PRO A 20 22.78 -16.58 -16.74
CA PRO A 20 23.09 -17.92 -16.24
C PRO A 20 24.46 -17.96 -15.52
N PRO A 21 24.53 -18.57 -14.32
CA PRO A 21 25.76 -18.69 -13.52
C PRO A 21 26.95 -19.30 -14.28
N ALA A 22 26.67 -20.08 -15.32
CA ALA A 22 27.66 -20.76 -16.16
C ALA A 22 28.60 -19.80 -16.93
N ALA A 23 28.32 -18.49 -16.97
CA ALA A 23 29.21 -17.48 -17.54
C ALA A 23 30.37 -17.07 -16.62
N GLY A 24 30.43 -17.57 -15.37
CA GLY A 24 31.51 -17.23 -14.43
C GLY A 24 31.45 -15.79 -13.92
N VAL A 25 30.30 -15.13 -14.04
CA VAL A 25 30.08 -13.76 -13.58
C VAL A 25 29.42 -13.80 -12.22
N ALA A 26 30.14 -13.36 -11.20
CA ALA A 26 29.60 -13.16 -9.86
C ALA A 26 29.26 -11.67 -9.67
N LEU A 27 28.07 -11.41 -9.14
CA LEU A 27 27.70 -10.05 -8.74
C LEU A 27 28.63 -9.60 -7.59
N SER A 28 29.16 -8.39 -7.71
CA SER A 28 29.94 -7.73 -6.67
C SER A 28 29.07 -6.74 -5.87
N GLY A 29 27.97 -6.28 -6.44
CA GLY A 29 27.05 -5.35 -5.79
C GLY A 29 25.75 -5.21 -6.56
N ALA A 30 24.68 -4.93 -5.83
CA ALA A 30 23.36 -4.73 -6.40
C ALA A 30 22.56 -3.73 -5.54
N GLN A 31 21.86 -2.82 -6.21
CA GLN A 31 21.00 -1.83 -5.56
C GLN A 31 19.77 -1.55 -6.41
N ALA A 32 18.66 -1.22 -5.75
CA ALA A 32 17.48 -0.67 -6.39
C ALA A 32 17.30 0.78 -5.94
N VAL A 33 16.92 1.65 -6.87
CA VAL A 33 16.56 3.04 -6.60
C VAL A 33 15.07 3.17 -6.91
N ILE A 34 14.29 3.40 -5.87
CA ILE A 34 12.84 3.54 -5.95
C ILE A 34 12.49 5.02 -6.08
N ARG A 35 11.76 5.37 -7.12
CA ARG A 35 11.19 6.70 -7.33
C ARG A 35 9.71 6.65 -7.01
N ARG A 36 9.31 7.37 -5.96
CA ARG A 36 7.91 7.47 -5.52
C ARG A 36 7.11 8.41 -6.45
N PRO A 37 5.77 8.33 -6.44
CA PRO A 37 4.89 9.20 -7.23
C PRO A 37 5.16 10.71 -7.04
N GLY A 38 5.57 11.13 -5.84
CA GLY A 38 5.91 12.52 -5.52
C GLY A 38 7.30 12.96 -5.99
N GLY A 39 8.08 12.07 -6.63
CA GLY A 39 9.44 12.32 -7.08
C GLY A 39 10.53 12.04 -6.04
N GLU A 40 10.17 11.74 -4.79
CA GLU A 40 11.10 11.28 -3.76
C GLU A 40 11.81 10.00 -4.20
N VAL A 41 13.08 9.89 -3.83
CA VAL A 41 13.94 8.76 -4.20
C VAL A 41 14.44 8.05 -2.93
N GLU A 42 14.42 6.73 -2.97
CA GLU A 42 14.90 5.86 -1.90
C GLU A 42 15.81 4.77 -2.48
N THR A 43 17.00 4.59 -1.90
CA THR A 43 17.91 3.51 -2.30
C THR A 43 17.73 2.30 -1.41
N VAL A 44 17.48 1.15 -2.01
CA VAL A 44 17.29 -0.15 -1.35
C VAL A 44 18.47 -1.05 -1.72
N PRO A 45 19.33 -1.44 -0.75
CA PRO A 45 20.39 -2.40 -1.01
C PRO A 45 19.78 -3.78 -1.31
N LEU A 46 20.32 -4.47 -2.31
CA LEU A 46 19.92 -5.83 -2.63
C LEU A 46 20.98 -6.81 -2.12
N LEU A 47 20.56 -7.88 -1.46
CA LEU A 47 21.43 -8.96 -1.02
C LEU A 47 21.86 -9.80 -2.21
N VAL A 48 23.17 -9.88 -2.43
CA VAL A 48 23.78 -10.64 -3.52
C VAL A 48 24.09 -12.06 -3.08
N THR A 49 23.66 -13.04 -3.88
CA THR A 49 24.00 -14.47 -3.75
C THR A 49 24.40 -15.01 -5.13
N GLY A 50 25.70 -15.05 -5.42
CA GLY A 50 26.21 -15.50 -6.72
C GLY A 50 25.86 -14.54 -7.86
N SER A 51 25.07 -14.98 -8.84
CA SER A 51 24.56 -14.14 -9.95
C SER A 51 23.19 -13.53 -9.66
N HIS A 52 22.62 -13.80 -8.48
CA HIS A 52 21.29 -13.37 -8.09
C HIS A 52 21.34 -12.28 -7.02
N ALA A 53 20.44 -11.30 -7.10
CA ALA A 53 20.24 -10.28 -6.08
C ALA A 53 18.77 -10.19 -5.69
N THR A 54 18.51 -10.05 -4.40
CA THR A 54 17.14 -9.94 -3.86
C THR A 54 17.04 -8.87 -2.79
N GLY A 55 15.93 -8.15 -2.75
CA GLY A 55 15.63 -7.17 -1.72
C GLY A 55 14.13 -7.03 -1.54
N ALA A 56 13.73 -6.42 -0.45
CA ALA A 56 12.33 -6.20 -0.14
C ALA A 56 12.08 -4.73 0.16
N TRP A 57 10.95 -4.22 -0.34
CA TRP A 57 10.54 -2.84 -0.15
C TRP A 57 9.04 -2.75 0.01
N THR A 58 8.55 -1.80 0.80
CA THR A 58 7.13 -1.64 1.10
C THR A 58 6.66 -0.24 0.71
N PRO A 59 5.72 -0.09 -0.25
CA PRO A 59 5.17 1.19 -0.62
C PRO A 59 4.35 1.80 0.52
N SER A 60 4.69 3.04 0.87
CA SER A 60 3.97 3.83 1.88
C SER A 60 2.91 4.75 1.28
N VAL A 61 3.00 5.02 -0.03
CA VAL A 61 2.09 5.92 -0.76
C VAL A 61 1.51 5.23 -2.01
N PRO A 62 0.23 5.49 -2.34
CA PRO A 62 -0.39 4.92 -3.52
C PRO A 62 0.10 5.63 -4.79
N GLY A 63 0.02 4.95 -5.93
CA GLY A 63 0.36 5.49 -7.25
C GLY A 63 1.50 4.74 -7.93
N LEU A 64 2.00 5.33 -9.02
CA LEU A 64 3.05 4.74 -9.86
C LEU A 64 4.44 4.95 -9.26
N HIS A 65 5.15 3.86 -9.01
CA HIS A 65 6.53 3.84 -8.54
C HIS A 65 7.44 3.38 -9.68
N GLY A 66 8.58 4.06 -9.84
CA GLY A 66 9.67 3.64 -10.72
C GLY A 66 10.74 2.89 -9.92
N VAL A 67 11.38 1.90 -10.53
CA VAL A 67 12.41 1.06 -9.92
C VAL A 67 13.57 0.95 -10.90
N ASP A 68 14.68 1.62 -10.61
CA ASP A 68 15.94 1.46 -11.33
C ASP A 68 16.81 0.45 -10.57
N VAL A 69 17.06 -0.72 -11.14
CA VAL A 69 17.94 -1.73 -10.54
C VAL A 69 19.30 -1.66 -11.22
N THR A 70 20.36 -1.46 -10.44
CA THR A 70 21.74 -1.47 -10.91
C THR A 70 22.47 -2.66 -10.34
N LEU A 71 23.10 -3.42 -11.23
CA LEU A 71 23.93 -4.58 -10.93
C LEU A 71 25.38 -4.27 -11.34
N THR A 72 26.30 -4.61 -10.47
CA THR A 72 27.74 -4.56 -10.73
C THR A 72 28.33 -5.94 -10.56
N ALA A 73 29.23 -6.30 -11.47
CA ALA A 73 29.96 -7.56 -11.44
C ALA A 73 31.34 -7.37 -12.06
N THR A 74 32.17 -8.40 -11.93
CA THR A 74 33.42 -8.53 -12.69
C THR A 74 33.32 -9.76 -13.58
N GLY A 75 33.58 -9.60 -14.87
CA GLY A 75 33.66 -10.70 -15.83
C GLY A 75 34.84 -11.63 -15.53
N SER A 76 34.82 -12.82 -16.11
CA SER A 76 35.94 -13.78 -15.99
C SER A 76 37.24 -13.29 -16.62
N ASP A 77 37.15 -12.29 -17.49
CA ASP A 77 38.25 -11.54 -18.10
C ASP A 77 38.76 -10.36 -17.23
N GLY A 78 38.18 -10.15 -16.05
CA GLY A 78 38.51 -9.05 -15.16
C GLY A 78 37.87 -7.71 -15.54
N ILE A 79 37.03 -7.66 -16.57
CA ILE A 79 36.37 -6.43 -17.00
C ILE A 79 35.18 -6.14 -16.08
N ALA A 80 35.06 -4.89 -15.62
CA ALA A 80 33.92 -4.45 -14.84
C ALA A 80 32.65 -4.44 -15.70
N ILE A 81 31.58 -5.05 -15.18
CA ILE A 81 30.27 -5.10 -15.80
C ILE A 81 29.31 -4.28 -14.94
N GLU A 82 28.67 -3.29 -15.57
CA GLU A 82 27.57 -2.53 -14.98
C GLU A 82 26.33 -2.68 -15.88
N ARG A 83 25.20 -3.02 -15.27
CA ARG A 83 23.91 -3.17 -15.94
C ARG A 83 22.83 -2.50 -15.12
N THR A 84 22.02 -1.70 -15.80
CA THR A 84 20.86 -1.05 -15.20
C THR A 84 19.61 -1.41 -15.99
N VAL A 85 18.53 -1.69 -15.27
CA VAL A 85 17.19 -1.92 -15.83
C VAL A 85 16.18 -1.08 -15.08
N PHE A 86 15.16 -0.63 -15.80
CA PHE A 86 14.03 0.11 -15.24
C PHE A 86 12.77 -0.74 -15.29
N LEU A 87 12.02 -0.73 -14.19
CA LEU A 87 10.67 -1.29 -14.07
C LEU A 87 9.75 -0.24 -13.43
N ALA A 88 8.46 -0.35 -13.66
CA ALA A 88 7.46 0.46 -12.96
C ALA A 88 6.30 -0.42 -12.50
N PHE A 89 5.73 -0.09 -11.35
CA PHE A 89 4.52 -0.73 -10.84
C PHE A 89 3.63 0.26 -10.12
N GLU A 90 2.35 -0.06 -10.01
CA GLU A 90 1.38 0.77 -9.31
C GLU A 90 1.02 0.18 -7.95
N ALA A 91 1.15 0.98 -6.88
CA ALA A 91 0.71 0.62 -5.54
C ALA A 91 -0.72 1.12 -5.31
N GLN A 92 -1.63 0.21 -4.97
CA GLN A 92 -3.04 0.52 -4.73
C GLN A 92 -3.26 1.07 -3.32
N PRO A 93 -4.20 2.01 -3.10
CA PRO A 93 -4.57 2.43 -1.77
C PRO A 93 -5.13 1.24 -0.96
N ILE A 94 -4.98 1.29 0.37
CA ILE A 94 -5.79 0.43 1.25
C ILE A 94 -7.25 0.84 1.01
N GLY A 95 -8.07 -0.11 0.56
CA GLY A 95 -9.46 0.14 0.16
C GLY A 95 -10.24 0.92 1.20
N GLY A 96 -11.22 1.71 0.74
CA GLY A 96 -12.05 2.59 1.55
C GLY A 96 -12.72 1.88 2.73
N LEU A 97 -13.14 2.68 3.72
CA LEU A 97 -13.81 2.19 4.92
C LEU A 97 -14.84 1.10 4.56
N PRO A 98 -14.88 -0.02 5.31
CA PRO A 98 -15.76 -1.12 4.97
C PRO A 98 -17.20 -0.63 4.90
N ALA A 99 -18.02 -1.13 3.97
CA ALA A 99 -19.36 -0.59 3.71
C ALA A 99 -20.26 -0.44 4.96
N TRP A 100 -20.00 -1.23 6.01
CA TRP A 100 -20.69 -1.12 7.31
C TRP A 100 -20.32 0.14 8.12
N SER A 101 -19.21 0.80 7.85
CA SER A 101 -18.80 2.04 8.54
C SER A 101 -19.78 3.19 8.30
N ALA A 102 -20.48 3.18 7.15
CA ALA A 102 -21.56 4.12 6.84
C ALA A 102 -22.85 3.86 7.65
N MET A 103 -22.98 2.70 8.32
CA MET A 103 -24.16 2.38 9.14
C MET A 103 -24.13 3.09 10.51
N TRP A 104 -22.94 3.39 11.04
CA TRP A 104 -22.79 3.99 12.37
C TRP A 104 -23.38 5.41 12.47
N PRO A 105 -23.11 6.33 11.51
CA PRO A 105 -23.75 7.64 11.49
C PRO A 105 -25.28 7.54 11.41
N CYS A 106 -25.81 6.64 10.57
CA CYS A 106 -27.25 6.43 10.41
C CYS A 106 -27.92 5.91 11.70
N ALA A 107 -27.27 4.99 12.40
CA ALA A 107 -27.76 4.47 13.69
C ALA A 107 -27.80 5.56 14.77
N ILE A 108 -26.78 6.44 14.81
CA ILE A 108 -26.73 7.57 15.76
C ILE A 108 -27.83 8.59 15.45
N VAL A 109 -28.00 8.98 14.19
CA VAL A 109 -29.05 9.94 13.79
C VAL A 109 -30.45 9.35 14.05
N GLY A 110 -30.67 8.08 13.71
CA GLY A 110 -31.94 7.41 13.94
C GLY A 110 -32.31 7.31 15.42
N SER A 111 -31.34 7.01 16.29
CA SER A 111 -31.57 6.93 17.74
C SER A 111 -31.90 8.30 18.35
N ILE A 112 -31.24 9.38 17.92
CA ILE A 112 -31.56 10.76 18.34
C ILE A 112 -33.01 11.12 17.97
N LEU A 113 -33.43 10.82 16.73
CA LEU A 113 -34.79 11.09 16.27
C LEU A 113 -35.85 10.29 17.06
N CYS A 114 -35.59 9.02 17.35
CA CYS A 114 -36.48 8.19 18.16
C CYS A 114 -36.66 8.73 19.58
N VAL A 115 -35.58 9.17 20.22
CA VAL A 115 -35.64 9.78 21.57
C VAL A 115 -36.44 11.09 21.53
N ALA A 116 -36.18 11.94 20.54
CA ALA A 116 -36.93 13.19 20.37
C ALA A 116 -38.44 12.94 20.18
N ALA A 117 -38.79 11.97 19.33
CA ALA A 117 -40.19 11.57 19.11
C ALA A 117 -40.85 11.03 20.39
N MET A 118 -40.14 10.21 21.16
CA MET A 118 -40.62 9.69 22.45
C MET A 118 -40.89 10.80 23.46
N VAL A 119 -39.95 11.75 23.60
CA VAL A 119 -40.09 12.90 24.49
C VAL A 119 -41.28 13.75 24.07
N TRP A 120 -41.40 14.04 22.77
CA TRP A 120 -42.53 14.81 22.23
C TRP A 120 -43.88 14.13 22.48
N LEU A 121 -43.98 12.81 22.25
CA LEU A 121 -45.19 12.04 22.53
C LEU A 121 -45.55 12.05 24.02
N ARG A 122 -44.57 11.93 24.91
CA ARG A 122 -44.79 12.00 26.37
C ARG A 122 -45.28 13.38 26.79
N VAL A 123 -44.68 14.45 26.28
CA VAL A 123 -45.12 15.84 26.56
C VAL A 123 -46.54 16.07 26.05
N ARG A 124 -46.84 15.65 24.81
CA ARG A 124 -48.18 15.80 24.21
C ARG A 124 -49.25 15.04 24.99
N ARG A 125 -48.96 13.81 25.45
CA ARG A 125 -49.88 13.02 26.29
C ARG A 125 -50.12 13.67 27.66
N ARG A 126 -49.09 14.27 28.27
CA ARG A 126 -49.25 15.01 29.54
C ARG A 126 -50.13 16.25 29.38
N ARG A 127 -49.91 17.05 28.32
CA ARG A 127 -50.74 18.24 28.03
C ARG A 127 -52.21 17.88 27.81
N ARG A 128 -52.50 16.79 27.09
CA ARG A 128 -53.89 16.33 26.88
C ARG A 128 -54.59 15.85 28.16
N ARG A 129 -53.85 15.29 29.13
CA ARG A 129 -54.42 14.87 30.42
C ARG A 129 -54.76 16.06 31.33
N SER A 130 -53.96 17.13 31.29
CA SER A 130 -54.25 18.35 32.06
C SER A 130 -55.52 19.07 31.58
N SER A 131 -55.82 19.05 30.28
CA SER A 131 -57.03 19.68 29.72
C SER A 131 -58.32 18.89 29.93
N ALA A 132 -58.24 17.67 30.51
CA ALA A 132 -59.41 16.85 30.81
C ALA A 132 -59.81 16.89 32.30
N GLN A 133 -59.08 17.64 33.13
CA GLN A 133 -59.34 17.81 34.57
C GLN A 133 -59.69 19.27 34.95
N ALA A 134 -59.90 20.15 33.97
CA ALA A 134 -60.42 21.51 34.15
C ALA A 134 -61.79 21.59 33.47
#